data_AF-A0A7C3Z280-F1
#
_entry.id   AF-A0A7C3Z280-F1
#
_cell.length_a   1.000
_cell.length_b   1.000
_cell.length_c   1.000
_cell.angle_alpha   90.00
_cell.angle_beta   90.00
_cell.angle_gamma   90.00
#
_symmetry.space_group_name_H-M   'P 1'
#
loop_
_entity.id
_entity.type
_entity.pdbx_description
1 polymer ?
#
loop_
_entity_poly.entity_id
_entity_poly.type
_entity_poly.pdbx_seq_one_letter_code
_entity_poly.pdbx_strand_id
1 'polypeptide(L)'
;MKKFLQRAVAILSLCLCLYGCIAAAAAYGVSRHRTHQSYREYVANMEEANRKRRDQGLEPLPIASFSEWKKGGKVSGKLEERETPAPSPGE
;
A
#
# COMPACT_ATOMS: atom_id res chain seq x y z
N MET A 1 22.70 -21.53 38.88
CA MET A 1 22.91 -20.45 37.88
C MET A 1 22.38 -20.79 36.48
N LYS A 2 22.56 -22.00 35.93
CA LYS A 2 22.10 -22.38 34.57
C LYS A 2 20.59 -22.20 34.31
N LYS A 3 19.72 -22.50 35.29
CA LYS A 3 18.25 -22.35 35.16
C LYS A 3 17.78 -20.91 34.97
N PHE A 4 18.51 -19.93 35.50
CA PHE A 4 18.19 -18.50 35.35
C PHE A 4 18.50 -18.01 33.94
N LEU A 5 19.67 -18.38 33.42
CA LEU A 5 20.09 -18.02 32.06
C LEU A 5 19.14 -18.62 31.00
N GLN A 6 18.71 -19.87 31.20
CA GLN A 6 17.80 -20.54 30.28
C GLN A 6 16.41 -19.89 30.23
N ARG A 7 15.89 -19.41 31.38
CA ARG A 7 14.64 -18.63 31.44
C ARG A 7 14.79 -17.26 30.79
N ALA A 8 15.92 -16.58 30.98
CA ALA A 8 16.18 -15.29 30.35
C ALA A 8 16.21 -15.37 28.82
N VAL A 9 16.86 -16.40 28.26
CA VAL A 9 16.89 -16.64 26.81
C VAL A 9 15.49 -16.94 26.25
N ALA A 10 14.69 -17.73 26.97
CA ALA A 10 13.31 -18.02 26.56
C ALA A 10 12.44 -16.76 26.54
N ILE A 11 12.56 -15.89 27.54
CA ILE A 11 11.83 -14.62 27.61
C ILE A 11 12.26 -13.69 26.47
N LEU A 12 13.57 -13.54 26.22
CA LEU A 12 14.07 -12.71 25.12
C LEU A 12 13.61 -13.21 23.74
N SER A 13 13.64 -14.52 23.53
CA SER A 13 13.15 -15.16 22.29
C SER A 13 11.66 -14.89 22.08
N LEU A 14 10.85 -15.00 23.15
CA LEU A 14 9.42 -14.73 23.10
C LEU A 14 9.12 -13.26 22.81
N CYS A 15 9.85 -12.34 23.45
CA CYS A 15 9.75 -10.91 23.17
C CYS A 15 10.08 -10.60 21.71
N LEU A 16 11.19 -11.11 21.18
CA LEU A 16 11.58 -10.92 19.77
C LEU A 16 10.51 -11.42 18.80
N CYS A 17 9.91 -12.59 19.08
CA CYS A 17 8.78 -13.09 18.30
C CYS A 17 7.56 -12.17 18.35
N LEU A 18 7.18 -11.70 19.53
CA LEU A 18 6.03 -10.80 19.69
C LEU A 18 6.25 -9.47 18.97
N TYR A 19 7.44 -8.88 19.09
CA TYR A 19 7.80 -7.65 18.35
C TYR A 19 7.73 -7.86 16.83
N GLY A 20 8.24 -8.99 16.33
CA GLY A 20 8.14 -9.35 14.92
C GLY A 20 6.69 -9.46 14.43
N CYS A 21 5.84 -10.13 15.20
CA CYS A 21 4.42 -10.27 14.89
C CYS A 21 3.68 -8.93 14.87
N ILE A 22 3.94 -8.06 15.85
CA ILE A 22 3.33 -6.72 15.93
C ILE A 22 3.76 -5.86 14.74
N ALA A 23 5.06 -5.88 14.41
CA ALA A 23 5.60 -5.13 13.27
C ALA A 23 4.98 -5.59 11.94
N ALA A 24 4.86 -6.90 11.72
CA ALA A 24 4.23 -7.46 10.53
C ALA A 24 2.73 -7.11 10.44
N ALA A 25 2.00 -7.19 11.55
CA ALA A 25 0.59 -6.82 11.61
C ALA A 25 0.36 -5.33 11.34
N ALA A 26 1.20 -4.46 11.92
CA ALA A 26 1.15 -3.02 11.69
C ALA A 26 1.46 -2.68 10.23
N ALA A 27 2.51 -3.26 9.64
CA ALA A 27 2.86 -3.07 8.24
C ALA A 27 1.72 -3.51 7.31
N TYR A 28 1.16 -4.70 7.55
CA TYR A 28 0.01 -5.20 6.79
C TYR A 28 -1.22 -4.28 6.93
N GLY A 29 -1.52 -3.84 8.14
CA GLY A 29 -2.62 -2.91 8.43
C GLY A 29 -2.48 -1.59 7.68
N VAL A 30 -1.29 -0.97 7.73
CA VAL A 30 -0.98 0.28 7.02
C VAL A 30 -1.08 0.09 5.51
N SER A 31 -0.46 -0.96 4.95
CA SER A 31 -0.54 -1.24 3.51
C SER A 31 -1.98 -1.48 3.05
N ARG A 32 -2.76 -2.24 3.82
CA ARG A 32 -4.18 -2.47 3.53
C ARG A 32 -4.97 -1.16 3.60
N HIS A 33 -4.77 -0.35 4.63
CA HIS A 33 -5.46 0.93 4.79
C HIS A 33 -5.16 1.88 3.63
N ARG A 34 -3.89 2.06 3.27
CA ARG A 34 -3.48 2.89 2.12
C ARG A 34 -4.07 2.40 0.81
N THR A 35 -4.12 1.08 0.59
CA THR A 35 -4.74 0.50 -0.61
C THR A 35 -6.24 0.79 -0.67
N HIS A 36 -6.94 0.74 0.46
CA HIS A 36 -8.36 1.09 0.52
C HIS A 36 -8.61 2.59 0.35
N GLN A 37 -7.76 3.46 0.92
CA GLN A 37 -7.88 4.91 0.75
C GLN A 37 -7.66 5.34 -0.71
N SER A 38 -6.59 4.86 -1.35
CA SER A 38 -6.32 5.14 -2.78
C SER A 38 -7.46 4.69 -3.70
N TYR A 39 -8.11 3.55 -3.42
CA TYR A 39 -9.30 3.16 -4.17
C TYR A 39 -10.48 4.12 -3.95
N ARG A 40 -10.69 4.61 -2.73
CA ARG A 40 -11.76 5.60 -2.46
C ARG A 40 -11.53 6.91 -3.21
N GLU A 41 -10.28 7.37 -3.27
CA GLU A 41 -9.90 8.55 -4.05
C GLU A 41 -10.14 8.34 -5.54
N TYR A 42 -9.79 7.15 -6.07
CA TYR A 42 -10.10 6.77 -7.45
C TYR A 42 -11.61 6.86 -7.75
N VAL A 43 -12.45 6.28 -6.88
CA VAL A 43 -13.91 6.32 -7.05
C VAL A 43 -14.41 7.76 -7.03
N ALA A 44 -13.97 8.58 -6.06
CA ALA A 44 -14.38 9.98 -5.95
C ALA A 44 -14.01 10.80 -7.21
N ASN A 45 -12.81 10.60 -7.75
CA ASN A 45 -12.36 11.25 -8.97
C ASN A 45 -13.18 10.82 -10.19
N MET A 46 -13.49 9.52 -10.30
CA MET A 46 -14.33 8.99 -11.38
C MET A 46 -15.77 9.51 -11.30
N GLU A 47 -16.33 9.60 -10.09
CA GLU A 47 -17.64 10.21 -9.87
C GLU A 47 -17.66 11.68 -10.28
N GLU A 48 -16.62 12.45 -9.96
CA GLU A 48 -16.51 13.84 -10.38
C GLU A 48 -16.39 13.96 -11.91
N ALA A 49 -15.56 13.12 -12.54
CA ALA A 49 -15.45 13.06 -13.99
C ALA A 49 -16.80 12.70 -14.64
N ASN A 50 -17.54 11.75 -14.05
CA ASN A 50 -18.86 11.35 -14.53
C ASN A 50 -19.92 12.43 -14.33
N ARG A 51 -19.84 13.24 -13.27
CA ARG A 51 -20.68 14.44 -13.12
C ARG A 51 -20.43 15.40 -14.28
N LYS A 52 -19.18 15.75 -14.56
CA LYS A 52 -18.81 16.63 -15.68
C LYS A 52 -19.27 16.08 -17.04
N ARG A 53 -19.18 14.76 -17.24
CA ARG A 53 -19.68 14.11 -18.46
C ARG A 53 -21.19 14.23 -18.60
N ARG A 54 -21.94 13.98 -17.52
CA ARG A 54 -23.40 14.16 -17.52
C ARG A 54 -23.80 15.60 -17.83
N ASP A 55 -23.08 16.58 -17.27
CA ASP A 55 -23.32 18.00 -17.57
C ASP A 55 -23.07 18.34 -19.05
N GLN A 56 -22.20 17.57 -19.72
CA GLN A 56 -21.92 17.66 -21.16
C GLN A 56 -22.88 16.80 -22.02
N GLY A 57 -23.88 16.14 -21.42
CA GLY A 57 -24.78 15.20 -22.11
C GLY A 57 -24.10 13.89 -22.53
N LEU A 58 -22.94 13.58 -21.97
CA LEU A 58 -22.18 12.36 -22.26
C LEU A 58 -22.52 11.25 -21.24
N GLU A 59 -22.53 10.02 -21.73
CA GLU A 59 -22.69 8.84 -20.88
C GLU A 59 -21.55 8.71 -19.86
N PRO A 60 -21.83 8.29 -18.62
CA PRO A 60 -20.84 8.08 -17.59
C PRO A 60 -19.91 6.90 -17.94
N LEU A 61 -18.65 7.02 -17.54
CA LEU A 61 -17.66 5.95 -17.65
C LEU A 61 -17.86 4.90 -16.55
N PRO A 62 -17.59 3.61 -16.83
CA PRO A 62 -17.65 2.58 -15.82
C PRO A 62 -16.57 2.81 -14.76
N ILE A 63 -16.95 2.65 -13.49
CA ILE A 63 -16.03 2.68 -12.35
C ILE A 63 -15.60 1.24 -12.08
N ALA A 64 -14.29 0.98 -12.13
CA ALA A 64 -13.76 -0.36 -11.88
C ALA A 64 -14.04 -0.79 -10.44
N SER A 65 -14.38 -2.07 -10.24
CA SER A 65 -14.46 -2.63 -8.89
C SER A 65 -13.07 -2.65 -8.23
N PHE A 66 -13.02 -2.77 -6.89
CA PHE A 66 -11.74 -2.81 -6.17
C PHE A 66 -10.80 -3.91 -6.66
N SER A 67 -11.33 -5.08 -7.04
CA SER A 67 -10.54 -6.21 -7.51
C SER A 67 -9.96 -5.96 -8.91
N GLU A 68 -10.71 -5.29 -9.80
CA GLU A 68 -10.26 -4.90 -11.14
C GLU A 68 -9.26 -3.74 -11.08
N TRP A 69 -9.56 -2.70 -10.30
CA TRP A 69 -8.65 -1.58 -10.06
C TRP A 69 -7.32 -2.06 -9.47
N LYS A 70 -7.35 -2.95 -8.48
CA LYS A 70 -6.15 -3.54 -7.88
C LYS A 70 -5.35 -4.42 -8.86
N LYS A 71 -6.00 -5.07 -9.83
CA LYS A 71 -5.32 -5.82 -10.90
C LYS A 71 -4.69 -4.88 -11.93
N GLY A 72 -5.37 -3.79 -12.30
CA GLY A 72 -4.83 -2.75 -13.19
C GLY A 72 -3.64 -1.99 -12.57
N GLY A 73 -3.69 -1.71 -11.27
CA GLY A 73 -2.59 -1.08 -10.52
C GLY A 73 -1.33 -1.94 -10.37
N LYS A 74 -1.43 -3.27 -10.48
CA LYS A 74 -0.25 -4.16 -10.52
C LYS A 74 0.61 -3.96 -11.78
N VAL A 75 0.09 -3.30 -12.82
CA VAL A 75 0.85 -2.95 -14.03
C VAL A 75 1.54 -1.60 -13.88
N SER A 76 0.94 -0.65 -13.15
CA SER A 76 1.53 0.68 -12.92
C SER A 76 2.67 0.68 -11.88
N GLY A 77 2.73 -0.33 -11.00
CA GLY A 77 3.89 -0.56 -10.12
C GLY A 77 5.15 -1.06 -10.85
N LYS A 78 5.09 -1.27 -12.18
CA LYS A 78 6.25 -1.55 -13.03
C LYS A 78 6.63 -0.35 -13.92
N LEU A 79 5.97 0.80 -13.73
CA LEU A 79 6.13 1.96 -14.58
C LEU A 79 6.30 3.27 -13.79
N GLU A 80 6.93 3.22 -12.61
CA GLU A 80 7.52 4.39 -11.93
C GLU A 80 8.80 3.99 -11.16
N GLU A 81 9.66 3.21 -11.82
CA GLU A 81 11.09 3.17 -11.49
C GLU A 81 11.87 3.23 -12.82
N ARG A 82 11.54 4.22 -13.65
CA ARG A 82 12.37 4.60 -14.80
C ARG A 82 13.07 5.90 -14.44
N GLU A 83 14.19 5.72 -13.77
CA GLU A 83 15.36 6.59 -13.83
C GLU A 83 15.07 8.08 -13.59
N THR A 84 15.01 8.47 -12.31
CA THR A 84 15.51 9.79 -11.94
C THR A 84 16.95 9.88 -12.46
N PRO A 85 17.31 10.77 -13.40
CA PRO A 85 18.71 10.97 -13.71
C PRO A 85 19.36 11.51 -12.43
N ALA A 86 20.27 10.73 -11.85
CA ALA A 86 21.15 11.23 -10.81
C ALA A 86 21.87 12.48 -11.37
N PRO A 87 21.99 13.58 -10.62
CA PRO A 87 22.93 14.62 -11.00
C PRO A 87 24.33 14.00 -10.97
N SER A 88 24.99 13.95 -12.13
CA SER A 88 26.39 13.52 -12.23
C SER A 88 27.26 14.40 -11.32
N PRO A 89 28.12 13.81 -10.46
CA PRO A 89 29.11 14.58 -9.74
C PRO A 89 30.24 14.93 -10.71
N GLY A 90 30.35 16.22 -11.04
CA GLY A 90 31.57 16.92 -11.47
C GLY A 90 32.44 16.31 -12.56
N GLU A 91 32.53 17.03 -13.70
CA GLU A 91 33.80 17.46 -14.29
C GLU A 91 33.63 18.89 -14.84
#